data_AF-A0A2S6HQH8-F1
#
_entry.id   AF-A0A2S6HQH8-F1
#
_cell.length_a   1.000
_cell.length_b   1.000
_cell.length_c   1.000
_cell.angle_alpha   90.00
_cell.angle_beta   90.00
_cell.angle_gamma   90.00
#
_symmetry.space_group_name_H-M   'P 1'
#
loop_
_entity.id
_entity.type
_entity.pdbx_description
1 polymer ?
#
loop_
_entity_poly.entity_id
_entity_poly.type
_entity_poly.pdbx_seq_one_letter_code
_entity_poly.pdbx_strand_id
1 'polypeptide(L)'
;MEGDSLYDLVKKQGHLSRELTIFYGIQLASIINYLHLAGTTPILHLDLQPKNLLLCHDAIKLIDFGLAASLKEANKPGERYGTVGCAAPEQYEAEAVLDERTDIYAIGTILCYLYTGKFPELPFIPASSMDRGLAAVIGQCICKEKENRYSTAQELMEQLRQLKKTETDAKKRLQSSSLTIALSGSKSGAGTTHIGIGLSVYLKNQGFPNLLEEKQDSFMGAGLFKFTKAKRDSYGLLHYRNLIIKPYYGAEVKLKDPPFHVHLMDWGENLSQALCMAPDAVILVCDASIWNQIHAFEAVEEVIRSGIPYAVIYNHWASDKKTCIPKGAQASVFFRAPYFSDPFTVNNELETFYQAVTNEILAETRGGKWDLPVMGWGKKVMKKLRIKERCFPGKG
;
A
#
# COMPACT_ATOMS: atom_id res chain seq x y z
N MET A 1 17.85 -2.52 -18.65
CA MET A 1 16.52 -2.58 -18.00
C MET A 1 16.57 -1.65 -16.81
N GLU A 2 15.64 -0.71 -16.69
CA GLU A 2 15.48 0.12 -15.49
C GLU A 2 14.37 -0.51 -14.62
N GLY A 3 14.66 -0.74 -13.34
CA GLY A 3 13.72 -1.32 -12.37
C GLY A 3 14.47 -1.81 -11.13
N ASP A 4 13.95 -1.49 -9.94
CA ASP A 4 14.45 -2.05 -8.67
C ASP A 4 14.07 -3.54 -8.59
N SER A 5 14.91 -4.37 -7.97
CA SER A 5 14.50 -5.74 -7.64
C SER A 5 13.44 -5.74 -6.53
N LEU A 6 12.65 -6.81 -6.41
CA LEU A 6 11.74 -6.96 -5.27
C LEU A 6 12.51 -7.01 -3.94
N TYR A 7 13.77 -7.48 -3.95
CA TYR A 7 14.66 -7.36 -2.81
C TYR A 7 14.90 -5.89 -2.43
N ASP A 8 15.26 -5.04 -3.40
CA ASP A 8 15.52 -3.62 -3.15
C ASP A 8 14.26 -2.89 -2.70
N LEU A 9 13.10 -3.24 -3.27
CA LEU A 9 11.81 -2.72 -2.87
C LEU A 9 11.52 -3.01 -1.39
N VAL A 10 11.61 -4.27 -0.97
CA VAL A 10 11.38 -4.67 0.42
C VAL A 10 12.42 -4.06 1.35
N LYS A 11 13.69 -3.99 0.93
CA LYS A 11 14.76 -3.35 1.72
C LYS A 11 14.49 -1.85 1.96
N LYS A 12 13.88 -1.15 1.00
CA LYS A 12 13.48 0.26 1.13
C LYS A 12 12.20 0.44 1.94
N GLN A 13 11.20 -0.43 1.76
CA GLN A 13 9.86 -0.30 2.36
C GLN A 13 9.70 -1.00 3.72
N GLY A 14 10.56 -1.95 4.03
CA GLY A 14 10.44 -2.87 5.17
C GLY A 14 9.71 -4.15 4.78
N HIS A 15 8.46 -4.02 4.33
CA HIS A 15 7.64 -5.11 3.79
C HIS A 15 6.58 -4.55 2.83
N LEU A 16 5.82 -5.44 2.20
CA LEU A 16 4.68 -5.12 1.36
C LEU A 16 3.38 -5.44 2.08
N SER A 17 2.29 -4.82 1.63
CA SER A 17 0.95 -5.17 2.10
C SER A 17 0.52 -6.56 1.62
N ARG A 18 -0.56 -7.07 2.20
CA ARG A 18 -1.22 -8.30 1.77
C ARG A 18 -1.55 -8.27 0.28
N GLU A 19 -2.11 -7.17 -0.18
CA GLU A 19 -2.60 -7.01 -1.55
C GLU A 19 -1.46 -6.96 -2.56
N LEU A 20 -0.39 -6.25 -2.25
CA LEU A 20 0.81 -6.24 -3.10
C LEU A 20 1.49 -7.61 -3.10
N THR A 21 1.56 -8.28 -1.94
CA THR A 21 2.09 -9.65 -1.83
C THR A 21 1.30 -10.61 -2.71
N ILE A 22 -0.03 -10.59 -2.65
CA ILE A 22 -0.89 -11.43 -3.50
C ILE A 22 -0.76 -11.03 -4.97
N PHE A 23 -0.73 -9.73 -5.28
CA PHE A 23 -0.62 -9.23 -6.65
C PHE A 23 0.67 -9.69 -7.33
N TYR A 24 1.81 -9.53 -6.65
CA TYR A 24 3.10 -10.01 -7.12
C TYR A 24 3.19 -11.53 -7.12
N GLY A 25 2.58 -12.21 -6.15
CA GLY A 25 2.44 -13.67 -6.12
C GLY A 25 1.74 -14.25 -7.35
N ILE A 26 0.63 -13.62 -7.78
CA ILE A 26 -0.10 -14.05 -8.98
C ILE A 26 0.77 -13.90 -10.23
N GLN A 27 1.51 -12.80 -10.36
CA GLN A 27 2.42 -12.60 -11.50
C GLN A 27 3.55 -13.62 -11.50
N LEU A 28 4.18 -13.87 -10.35
CA LEU A 28 5.25 -14.84 -10.21
C LEU A 28 4.79 -16.27 -10.53
N ALA A 29 3.65 -16.69 -9.96
CA ALA A 29 3.06 -18.00 -10.26
C ALA A 29 2.70 -18.12 -11.75
N SER A 30 2.23 -17.05 -12.40
CA SER A 30 1.97 -17.04 -13.84
C SER A 30 3.24 -17.22 -14.68
N ILE A 31 4.35 -16.57 -14.31
CA ILE A 31 5.64 -16.69 -15.01
C ILE A 31 6.17 -18.13 -14.88
N ILE A 32 6.11 -18.69 -13.67
CA ILE A 32 6.59 -20.05 -13.40
C ILE A 32 5.71 -21.10 -14.07
N ASN A 33 4.40 -20.91 -14.06
CA ASN A 33 3.49 -21.78 -14.81
C ASN A 33 3.82 -21.79 -16.31
N TYR A 34 4.21 -20.65 -16.88
CA TYR A 34 4.65 -20.60 -18.27
C TYR A 34 5.91 -21.44 -18.51
N LEU A 35 6.90 -21.42 -17.61
CA LEU A 35 8.11 -22.25 -17.72
C LEU A 35 7.81 -23.75 -17.56
N HIS A 36 6.93 -24.10 -16.61
CA HIS A 36 6.53 -25.49 -16.36
C HIS A 36 5.75 -26.08 -17.53
N LEU A 37 5.02 -25.25 -18.28
CA LEU A 37 4.30 -25.65 -19.50
C LEU A 37 5.09 -25.43 -20.79
N ALA A 38 6.35 -25.00 -20.71
CA ALA A 38 7.16 -24.72 -21.89
C ALA A 38 7.62 -26.02 -22.57
N GLY A 39 7.19 -26.24 -23.81
CA GLY A 39 7.65 -27.35 -24.63
C GLY A 39 7.14 -28.72 -24.17
N THR A 40 7.89 -29.78 -24.47
CA THR A 40 7.50 -31.17 -24.18
C THR A 40 7.95 -31.65 -22.80
N THR A 41 8.75 -30.86 -22.08
CA THR A 41 9.28 -31.20 -20.76
C THR A 41 9.38 -29.92 -19.94
N PRO A 42 8.87 -29.90 -18.69
CA PRO A 42 8.90 -28.71 -17.84
C PRO A 42 10.30 -28.14 -17.69
N ILE A 43 10.41 -26.80 -17.68
CA ILE A 43 11.64 -26.09 -17.34
C ILE A 43 11.51 -25.61 -15.90
N LEU A 44 12.39 -26.09 -15.01
CA LEU A 44 12.48 -25.62 -13.63
C LEU A 44 13.42 -24.42 -13.56
N HIS A 45 13.08 -23.42 -12.75
CA HIS A 45 13.92 -22.22 -12.59
C HIS A 45 15.05 -22.45 -11.59
N LEU A 46 14.76 -23.09 -10.45
CA LEU A 46 15.69 -23.53 -9.40
C LEU A 46 16.44 -22.43 -8.62
N ASP A 47 16.47 -21.19 -9.12
CA ASP A 47 17.04 -20.02 -8.42
C ASP A 47 16.04 -18.87 -8.23
N LEU A 48 14.81 -19.19 -7.84
CA LEU A 48 13.83 -18.16 -7.54
C LEU A 48 14.18 -17.44 -6.24
N GLN A 49 14.45 -16.14 -6.34
CA GLN A 49 14.74 -15.27 -5.20
C GLN A 49 14.34 -13.81 -5.47
N PRO A 50 14.09 -12.98 -4.44
CA PRO A 50 13.64 -11.59 -4.64
C PRO A 50 14.60 -10.71 -5.47
N LYS A 51 15.89 -11.05 -5.51
CA LYS A 51 16.91 -10.35 -6.32
C LYS A 51 16.75 -10.63 -7.83
N ASN A 52 16.20 -11.77 -8.17
CA ASN A 52 15.98 -12.22 -9.55
C ASN A 52 14.62 -11.75 -10.11
N LEU A 53 13.90 -10.90 -9.38
CA LEU A 53 12.59 -10.39 -9.75
C LEU A 53 12.65 -8.87 -9.88
N LEU A 54 12.78 -8.35 -11.10
CA LEU A 54 12.77 -6.91 -11.36
C LEU A 54 11.35 -6.38 -11.45
N LEU A 55 11.12 -5.22 -10.84
CA LEU A 55 9.86 -4.50 -10.95
C LEU A 55 9.97 -3.40 -12.02
N CYS A 56 9.21 -3.55 -13.10
CA CYS A 56 9.13 -2.56 -14.18
C CYS A 56 7.67 -2.13 -14.37
N HIS A 57 7.30 -0.92 -13.91
CA HIS A 57 5.93 -0.39 -14.03
C HIS A 57 4.85 -1.37 -13.52
N ASP A 58 5.02 -1.84 -12.28
CA ASP A 58 4.15 -2.82 -11.60
C ASP A 58 4.14 -4.24 -12.21
N ALA A 59 4.93 -4.50 -13.25
CA ALA A 59 5.12 -5.83 -13.83
C ALA A 59 6.41 -6.50 -13.33
N ILE A 60 6.30 -7.75 -12.90
CA ILE A 60 7.46 -8.58 -12.55
C ILE A 60 8.13 -9.06 -13.82
N LYS A 61 9.46 -8.91 -13.88
CA LYS A 61 10.31 -9.56 -14.86
C LYS A 61 11.29 -10.46 -14.14
N LEU A 62 11.19 -11.76 -14.43
CA LEU A 62 12.16 -12.74 -13.97
C LEU A 62 13.46 -12.55 -14.75
N ILE A 63 14.55 -12.40 -14.02
CA ILE A 63 15.91 -12.30 -14.56
C ILE A 63 16.73 -13.46 -14.00
N ASP A 64 17.80 -13.81 -14.71
CA ASP A 64 18.74 -14.88 -14.39
C ASP A 64 18.16 -16.31 -14.47
N PHE A 65 18.53 -17.00 -15.55
CA PHE A 65 18.17 -18.40 -15.82
C PHE A 65 19.39 -19.32 -15.66
N GLY A 66 20.43 -18.89 -14.93
CA GLY A 66 21.70 -19.61 -14.83
C GLY A 66 21.61 -21.03 -14.25
N LEU A 67 20.61 -21.28 -13.39
CA LEU A 67 20.30 -22.61 -12.85
C LEU A 67 19.07 -23.27 -13.50
N ALA A 68 18.43 -22.60 -14.46
CA ALA A 68 17.23 -23.14 -15.08
C ALA A 68 17.59 -24.36 -15.95
N ALA A 69 16.79 -25.42 -15.84
CA ALA A 69 17.03 -26.68 -16.53
C ALA A 69 15.73 -27.39 -16.86
N SER A 70 15.73 -28.18 -17.94
CA SER A 70 14.62 -29.12 -18.17
C SER A 70 14.53 -30.12 -17.02
N LEU A 71 13.33 -30.63 -16.72
CA LEU A 71 13.10 -31.61 -15.65
C LEU A 71 14.07 -32.80 -15.73
N LYS A 72 14.40 -33.25 -16.95
CA LYS A 72 15.36 -34.32 -17.18
C LYS A 72 16.80 -33.92 -16.83
N GLU A 73 17.21 -32.69 -17.14
CA GLU A 73 18.55 -32.18 -16.85
C GLU A 73 18.73 -31.86 -15.37
N ALA A 74 17.72 -31.28 -14.73
CA ALA A 74 17.71 -30.95 -13.31
C ALA A 74 17.90 -32.18 -12.41
N ASN A 75 17.51 -33.37 -12.89
CA ASN A 75 17.61 -34.63 -12.17
C ASN A 75 18.80 -35.51 -12.60
N LYS A 76 19.72 -34.99 -13.43
CA LYS A 76 20.98 -35.71 -13.71
C LYS A 76 21.87 -35.71 -12.45
N PRO A 77 22.65 -36.77 -12.21
CA PRO A 77 23.65 -36.78 -11.13
C PRO A 77 24.64 -35.61 -11.28
N GLY A 78 24.93 -34.91 -10.20
CA GLY A 78 25.84 -33.75 -10.18
C GLY A 78 25.71 -32.90 -8.93
N GLU A 79 26.54 -31.87 -8.82
CA GLU A 79 26.40 -30.86 -7.77
C GLU A 79 25.11 -30.06 -7.97
N ARG A 80 24.37 -29.87 -6.87
CA ARG A 80 23.17 -29.03 -6.83
C ARG A 80 23.47 -27.76 -6.06
N TYR A 81 22.87 -26.67 -6.50
CA TYR A 81 22.97 -25.36 -5.87
C TYR A 81 21.58 -24.92 -5.39
N GLY A 82 21.56 -24.19 -4.28
CA GLY A 82 20.34 -23.66 -3.70
C GLY A 82 20.61 -22.34 -2.99
N THR A 83 19.81 -21.33 -3.30
CA THR A 83 19.88 -20.03 -2.64
C THR A 83 19.34 -20.10 -1.22
N VAL A 84 20.18 -19.74 -0.24
CA VAL A 84 19.83 -19.76 1.20
C VAL A 84 18.58 -18.92 1.46
N GLY A 85 17.62 -19.51 2.15
CA GLY A 85 16.34 -18.88 2.51
C GLY A 85 15.24 -19.00 1.44
N CYS A 86 15.58 -19.42 0.22
CA CYS A 86 14.62 -19.60 -0.88
C CYS A 86 14.53 -21.04 -1.38
N ALA A 87 15.65 -21.75 -1.47
CA ALA A 87 15.71 -23.08 -2.05
C ALA A 87 14.96 -24.12 -1.22
N ALA A 88 14.31 -25.04 -1.93
CA ALA A 88 13.56 -26.13 -1.33
C ALA A 88 14.49 -27.17 -0.68
N PRO A 89 14.05 -27.88 0.38
CA PRO A 89 14.86 -28.88 1.06
C PRO A 89 15.47 -29.92 0.12
N GLU A 90 14.70 -30.39 -0.87
CA GLU A 90 15.15 -31.39 -1.85
C GLU A 90 16.29 -30.91 -2.76
N GLN A 91 16.54 -29.60 -2.88
CA GLN A 91 17.70 -29.09 -3.64
C GLN A 91 19.02 -29.34 -2.91
N TYR A 92 18.99 -29.54 -1.59
CA TYR A 92 20.16 -29.83 -0.77
C TYR A 92 20.44 -31.33 -0.64
N GLU A 93 19.54 -32.18 -1.13
CA GLU A 93 19.65 -33.64 -1.07
C GLU A 93 20.02 -34.16 -2.47
N ALA A 94 21.22 -34.72 -2.64
CA ALA A 94 21.72 -35.15 -3.96
C ALA A 94 20.82 -36.20 -4.64
N GLU A 95 20.21 -37.09 -3.87
CA GLU A 95 19.37 -38.20 -4.35
C GLU A 95 17.90 -37.82 -4.53
N ALA A 96 17.47 -36.63 -4.06
CA ALA A 96 16.07 -36.25 -4.15
C ALA A 96 15.66 -35.96 -5.59
N VAL A 97 14.41 -36.22 -5.96
CA VAL A 97 13.89 -35.89 -7.29
C VAL A 97 13.29 -34.50 -7.27
N LEU A 98 13.79 -33.61 -8.12
CA LEU A 98 13.25 -32.27 -8.33
C LEU A 98 12.07 -32.32 -9.31
N ASP A 99 11.05 -31.53 -9.02
CA ASP A 99 9.90 -31.33 -9.89
C ASP A 99 9.40 -29.88 -9.79
N GLU A 100 8.28 -29.56 -10.44
CA GLU A 100 7.66 -28.24 -10.47
C GLU A 100 7.42 -27.66 -9.06
N ARG A 101 7.23 -28.52 -8.05
CA ARG A 101 6.96 -28.13 -6.67
C ARG A 101 8.18 -27.58 -5.96
N THR A 102 9.38 -27.79 -6.51
CA THR A 102 10.63 -27.15 -6.05
C THR A 102 10.56 -25.63 -6.28
N ASP A 103 10.10 -25.18 -7.45
CA ASP A 103 9.90 -23.74 -7.70
C ASP A 103 8.74 -23.17 -6.86
N ILE A 104 7.67 -23.95 -6.61
CA ILE A 104 6.53 -23.54 -5.77
C ILE A 104 6.98 -23.24 -4.33
N TYR A 105 7.89 -24.04 -3.79
CA TYR A 105 8.49 -23.76 -2.48
C TYR A 105 9.16 -22.39 -2.45
N ALA A 106 10.00 -22.10 -3.46
CA ALA A 106 10.68 -20.82 -3.55
C ALA A 106 9.68 -19.65 -3.69
N ILE A 107 8.58 -19.82 -4.45
CA ILE A 107 7.49 -18.83 -4.49
C ILE A 107 6.93 -18.58 -3.07
N GLY A 108 6.68 -19.64 -2.30
CA GLY A 108 6.21 -19.53 -0.91
C GLY A 108 7.15 -18.72 -0.01
N THR A 109 8.46 -18.98 -0.10
CA THR A 109 9.47 -18.21 0.66
C THR A 109 9.49 -16.74 0.26
N ILE A 110 9.34 -16.43 -1.04
CA ILE A 110 9.27 -15.07 -1.57
C ILE A 110 8.02 -14.36 -1.07
N LEU A 111 6.85 -15.01 -1.07
CA LEU A 111 5.62 -14.42 -0.54
C LEU A 111 5.75 -14.06 0.95
N CYS A 112 6.39 -14.94 1.75
CA CYS A 112 6.68 -14.66 3.15
C CYS A 112 7.64 -13.46 3.29
N TYR A 113 8.70 -13.42 2.48
CA TYR A 113 9.66 -12.32 2.45
C TYR A 113 9.01 -10.99 2.06
N LEU A 114 8.17 -10.97 1.04
CA LEU A 114 7.43 -9.78 0.62
C LEU A 114 6.53 -9.28 1.74
N TYR A 115 5.81 -10.17 2.44
CA TYR A 115 4.88 -9.76 3.49
C TYR A 115 5.55 -9.33 4.80
N THR A 116 6.67 -9.94 5.16
CA THR A 116 7.28 -9.76 6.50
C THR A 116 8.60 -9.01 6.48
N GLY A 117 9.22 -8.84 5.31
CA GLY A 117 10.60 -8.37 5.17
C GLY A 117 11.67 -9.41 5.52
N LYS A 118 11.27 -10.64 5.87
CA LYS A 118 12.16 -11.71 6.34
C LYS A 118 11.81 -13.03 5.65
N PHE A 119 12.84 -13.84 5.38
CA PHE A 119 12.61 -15.21 4.92
C PHE A 119 11.95 -16.04 6.03
N PRO A 120 11.16 -17.07 5.68
CA PRO A 120 10.44 -17.85 6.68
C PRO A 120 11.41 -18.60 7.60
N GLU A 121 11.17 -18.54 8.90
CA GLU A 121 11.76 -19.48 9.86
C GLU A 121 11.02 -20.82 9.76
N LEU A 122 11.75 -21.93 9.89
CA LEU A 122 11.16 -23.28 9.86
C LEU A 122 11.23 -23.93 11.25
N PRO A 123 10.13 -24.55 11.74
CA PRO A 123 8.82 -24.69 11.10
C PRO A 123 8.11 -23.35 10.91
N PHE A 124 7.32 -23.21 9.83
CA PHE A 124 6.70 -21.93 9.48
C PHE A 124 5.72 -21.45 10.55
N ILE A 125 5.98 -20.25 11.06
CA ILE A 125 5.10 -19.54 11.98
C ILE A 125 4.62 -18.26 11.28
N PRO A 126 3.32 -18.14 10.94
CA PRO A 126 2.79 -16.93 10.33
C PRO A 126 2.97 -15.70 11.23
N ALA A 127 3.28 -14.56 10.63
CA ALA A 127 3.29 -13.29 11.34
C ALA A 127 1.89 -13.00 11.93
N SER A 128 1.83 -12.40 13.11
CA SER A 128 0.55 -12.08 13.77
C SER A 128 -0.34 -11.12 12.97
N SER A 129 0.26 -10.33 12.08
CA SER A 129 -0.43 -9.44 11.14
C SER A 129 -0.95 -10.15 9.88
N MET A 130 -0.56 -11.41 9.63
CA MET A 130 -0.94 -12.15 8.42
C MET A 130 -2.33 -12.79 8.58
N ASP A 131 -3.21 -12.60 7.60
CA ASP A 131 -4.51 -13.26 7.62
C ASP A 131 -4.38 -14.77 7.40
N ARG A 132 -5.38 -15.52 7.88
CA ARG A 132 -5.40 -16.98 7.78
C ARG A 132 -5.32 -17.49 6.34
N GLY A 133 -5.90 -16.75 5.38
CA GLY A 133 -5.90 -17.15 3.98
C GLY A 133 -4.50 -17.10 3.38
N LEU A 134 -3.82 -15.96 3.49
CA LEU A 134 -2.45 -15.81 3.01
C LEU A 134 -1.47 -16.74 3.76
N ALA A 135 -1.64 -16.88 5.08
CA ALA A 135 -0.85 -17.79 5.89
C ALA A 135 -0.98 -19.26 5.45
N ALA A 136 -2.20 -19.72 5.12
CA ALA A 136 -2.43 -21.07 4.62
C ALA A 136 -1.75 -21.30 3.26
N VAL A 137 -1.86 -20.35 2.33
CA VAL A 137 -1.21 -20.45 1.02
C VAL A 137 0.31 -20.50 1.15
N ILE A 138 0.90 -19.60 1.93
CA ILE A 138 2.36 -19.59 2.15
C ILE A 138 2.80 -20.88 2.83
N GLY A 139 2.11 -21.30 3.88
CA GLY A 139 2.42 -22.51 4.62
C GLY A 139 2.36 -23.77 3.76
N GLN A 140 1.38 -23.88 2.87
CA GLN A 140 1.27 -24.99 1.93
C GLN A 140 2.41 -24.98 0.90
N CYS A 141 2.82 -23.81 0.39
CA CYS A 141 3.96 -23.72 -0.53
C CYS A 141 5.26 -24.22 0.10
N ILE A 142 5.52 -23.88 1.37
CA ILE A 142 6.79 -24.18 2.05
C ILE A 142 6.75 -25.45 2.90
N CYS A 143 5.81 -26.36 2.65
CA CYS A 143 5.81 -27.69 3.25
C CYS A 143 7.13 -28.41 2.96
N LYS A 144 7.71 -29.06 3.97
CA LYS A 144 8.95 -29.85 3.82
C LYS A 144 8.75 -30.95 2.76
N GLU A 145 7.75 -31.79 2.95
CA GLU A 145 7.35 -32.81 1.98
C GLU A 145 6.68 -32.14 0.78
N LYS A 146 7.25 -32.30 -0.41
CA LYS A 146 6.80 -31.61 -1.63
C LYS A 146 5.40 -32.04 -2.07
N GLU A 147 4.97 -33.23 -1.71
CA GLU A 147 3.65 -33.80 -2.00
C GLU A 147 2.51 -33.05 -1.29
N ASN A 148 2.82 -32.34 -0.21
CA ASN A 148 1.85 -31.52 0.52
C ASN A 148 1.75 -30.08 -0.03
N ARG A 149 2.61 -29.71 -1.00
CA ARG A 149 2.55 -28.42 -1.67
C ARG A 149 1.47 -28.42 -2.75
N TYR A 150 1.19 -27.24 -3.31
CA TYR A 150 0.38 -27.18 -4.54
C TYR A 150 1.03 -28.02 -5.64
N SER A 151 0.20 -28.72 -6.40
CA SER A 151 0.68 -29.64 -7.43
C SER A 151 1.29 -28.91 -8.63
N THR A 152 0.80 -27.70 -8.93
CA THR A 152 1.23 -26.88 -10.06
C THR A 152 1.24 -25.39 -9.69
N ALA A 153 2.01 -24.60 -10.44
CA ALA A 153 2.01 -23.14 -10.31
C ALA A 153 0.66 -22.52 -10.72
N GLN A 154 -0.10 -23.17 -11.62
CA GLN A 154 -1.47 -22.77 -11.94
C GLN A 154 -2.39 -22.88 -10.71
N GLU A 155 -2.33 -23.99 -9.98
CA GLU A 155 -3.15 -24.20 -8.78
C GLU A 155 -2.87 -23.12 -7.72
N LEU A 156 -1.60 -22.81 -7.46
CA LEU A 156 -1.20 -21.71 -6.59
C LEU A 156 -1.74 -20.35 -7.08
N MET A 157 -1.61 -20.07 -8.39
CA MET A 157 -2.11 -18.84 -8.98
C MET A 157 -3.63 -18.69 -8.79
N GLU A 158 -4.40 -19.77 -8.95
CA GLU A 158 -5.84 -19.80 -8.75
C GLU A 158 -6.23 -19.54 -7.29
N GLN A 159 -5.52 -20.15 -6.33
CA GLN A 159 -5.71 -19.89 -4.90
C GLN A 159 -5.45 -18.42 -4.53
N LEU A 160 -4.36 -17.83 -5.03
CA LEU A 160 -4.07 -16.41 -4.82
C LEU A 160 -5.13 -15.49 -5.45
N ARG A 161 -5.64 -15.83 -6.63
CA ARG A 161 -6.76 -15.11 -7.27
C ARG A 161 -8.04 -15.23 -6.46
N GLN A 162 -8.33 -16.40 -5.89
CA GLN A 162 -9.49 -16.61 -5.02
C GLN A 162 -9.38 -15.77 -3.74
N LEU A 163 -8.22 -15.73 -3.09
CA LEU A 163 -7.97 -14.85 -1.94
C LEU A 163 -8.19 -13.38 -2.28
N LYS A 164 -7.74 -12.92 -3.45
CA LYS A 164 -7.97 -11.55 -3.93
C LYS A 164 -9.45 -11.27 -4.17
N LYS A 165 -10.18 -12.21 -4.78
CA LYS A 165 -11.60 -12.05 -5.13
C LYS A 165 -12.50 -12.05 -3.90
N THR A 166 -12.33 -13.01 -2.97
CA THR A 166 -13.15 -13.10 -1.75
C THR A 166 -13.08 -11.81 -0.93
N GLU A 167 -11.91 -11.19 -0.85
CA GLU A 167 -11.75 -9.90 -0.19
C GLU A 167 -12.34 -8.76 -1.01
N THR A 168 -12.16 -8.75 -2.34
CA THR A 168 -12.78 -7.72 -3.20
C THR A 168 -14.31 -7.77 -3.11
N ASP A 169 -14.90 -8.96 -3.06
CA ASP A 169 -16.35 -9.14 -2.95
C ASP A 169 -16.85 -8.79 -1.54
N ALA A 170 -16.07 -9.07 -0.50
CA ALA A 170 -16.35 -8.59 0.86
C ALA A 170 -16.26 -7.05 0.92
N LYS A 171 -15.17 -6.44 0.45
CA LYS A 171 -14.99 -4.98 0.37
C LYS A 171 -16.08 -4.33 -0.48
N LYS A 172 -16.44 -4.87 -1.65
CA LYS A 172 -17.54 -4.37 -2.49
C LYS A 172 -18.91 -4.45 -1.79
N ARG A 173 -19.16 -5.50 -1.00
CA ARG A 173 -20.39 -5.61 -0.19
C ARG A 173 -20.42 -4.58 0.95
N LEU A 174 -19.27 -4.23 1.51
CA LEU A 174 -19.14 -3.12 2.47
C LEU A 174 -19.26 -1.74 1.78
N GLN A 175 -18.83 -1.60 0.52
CA GLN A 175 -18.74 -0.34 -0.24
C GLN A 175 -19.93 -0.03 -1.17
N SER A 176 -21.15 -0.24 -0.71
CA SER A 176 -22.35 0.16 -1.48
C SER A 176 -22.58 1.68 -1.54
N SER A 177 -21.74 2.49 -0.88
CA SER A 177 -21.76 3.95 -0.91
C SER A 177 -20.42 4.52 -1.34
N SER A 178 -20.45 5.53 -2.23
CA SER A 178 -19.27 6.35 -2.56
C SER A 178 -18.75 7.04 -1.29
N LEU A 179 -17.43 7.10 -1.12
CA LEU A 179 -16.74 7.82 -0.05
C LEU A 179 -15.96 8.98 -0.65
N THR A 180 -16.23 10.19 -0.16
CA THR A 180 -15.57 11.43 -0.57
C THR A 180 -14.82 12.02 0.62
N ILE A 181 -13.51 12.15 0.49
CA ILE A 181 -12.66 12.79 1.50
C ILE A 181 -12.05 14.04 0.86
N ALA A 182 -12.39 15.22 1.40
CA ALA A 182 -11.77 16.45 0.97
C ALA A 182 -10.47 16.70 1.75
N LEU A 183 -9.40 17.02 1.02
CA LEU A 183 -8.11 17.41 1.55
C LEU A 183 -7.96 18.93 1.34
N SER A 184 -7.71 19.68 2.42
CA SER A 184 -7.40 21.11 2.33
C SER A 184 -6.30 21.47 3.32
N GLY A 185 -5.49 22.46 2.96
CA GLY A 185 -4.43 23.02 3.79
C GLY A 185 -4.89 24.28 4.51
N SER A 186 -4.28 24.58 5.66
CA SER A 186 -4.48 25.87 6.34
C SER A 186 -3.80 27.04 5.62
N LYS A 187 -2.91 26.74 4.66
CA LYS A 187 -2.22 27.68 3.78
C LYS A 187 -1.59 26.95 2.60
N SER A 188 -1.16 27.72 1.60
CA SER A 188 -0.32 27.24 0.52
C SER A 188 0.99 26.67 1.06
N GLY A 189 1.37 25.51 0.53
CA GLY A 189 2.56 24.77 0.97
C GLY A 189 2.44 24.14 2.36
N ALA A 190 1.24 23.97 2.94
CA ALA A 190 1.07 23.20 4.18
C ALA A 190 1.37 21.69 4.00
N GLY A 191 1.37 21.21 2.75
CA GLY A 191 1.65 19.80 2.41
C GLY A 191 0.40 18.97 2.10
N THR A 192 -0.73 19.60 1.79
CA THR A 192 -2.01 18.95 1.43
C THR A 192 -1.81 17.85 0.38
N THR A 193 -1.19 18.20 -0.74
CA THR A 193 -0.92 17.28 -1.84
C THR A 193 -0.01 16.12 -1.42
N HIS A 194 1.02 16.38 -0.61
CA HIS A 194 1.96 15.35 -0.14
C HIS A 194 1.27 14.31 0.75
N ILE A 195 0.41 14.79 1.67
CA ILE A 195 -0.44 13.93 2.51
C ILE A 195 -1.48 13.18 1.67
N GLY A 196 -2.08 13.85 0.68
CA GLY A 196 -3.07 13.27 -0.24
C GLY A 196 -2.51 12.10 -1.05
N ILE A 197 -1.30 12.24 -1.60
CA ILE A 197 -0.60 11.16 -2.32
C ILE A 197 -0.36 9.98 -1.36
N GLY A 198 0.20 10.24 -0.18
CA GLY A 198 0.52 9.17 0.77
C GLY A 198 -0.72 8.42 1.25
N LEU A 199 -1.82 9.13 1.50
CA LEU A 199 -3.12 8.53 1.83
C LEU A 199 -3.66 7.68 0.67
N SER A 200 -3.59 8.17 -0.56
CA SER A 200 -4.04 7.44 -1.75
C SER A 200 -3.28 6.12 -1.92
N VAL A 201 -1.95 6.17 -1.80
CA VAL A 201 -1.08 5.00 -1.87
C VAL A 201 -1.35 4.06 -0.71
N TYR A 202 -1.50 4.56 0.52
CA TYR A 202 -1.88 3.75 1.67
C TYR A 202 -3.19 3.00 1.42
N LEU A 203 -4.27 3.70 1.02
CA LEU A 203 -5.56 3.09 0.74
C LEU A 203 -5.46 2.03 -0.37
N LYS A 204 -4.72 2.30 -1.46
CA LYS A 204 -4.50 1.32 -2.53
C LYS A 204 -3.72 0.10 -2.00
N ASN A 205 -2.70 0.32 -1.17
CA ASN A 205 -1.93 -0.75 -0.55
C ASN A 205 -2.80 -1.61 0.38
N GLN A 206 -3.80 -1.04 1.04
CA GLN A 206 -4.80 -1.76 1.86
C GLN A 206 -5.97 -2.32 1.02
N GLY A 207 -5.85 -2.35 -0.32
CA GLY A 207 -6.85 -2.94 -1.20
C GLY A 207 -8.11 -2.10 -1.40
N PHE A 208 -8.03 -0.79 -1.20
CA PHE A 208 -9.09 0.18 -1.48
C PHE A 208 -8.74 0.99 -2.73
N PRO A 209 -9.21 0.58 -3.94
CA PRO A 209 -9.06 1.38 -5.15
C PRO A 209 -9.67 2.75 -4.93
N ASN A 210 -8.87 3.79 -5.15
CA ASN A 210 -9.26 5.17 -4.92
C ASN A 210 -8.69 6.07 -6.01
N LEU A 211 -9.27 7.26 -6.13
CA LEU A 211 -8.85 8.30 -7.04
C LEU A 211 -8.47 9.55 -6.26
N LEU A 212 -7.24 10.04 -6.44
CA LEU A 212 -6.87 11.40 -6.06
C LEU A 212 -7.24 12.36 -7.19
N GLU A 213 -8.09 13.35 -6.92
CA GLU A 213 -8.50 14.36 -7.91
C GLU A 213 -8.02 15.75 -7.48
N GLU A 214 -7.28 16.41 -8.35
CA GLU A 214 -6.94 17.83 -8.19
C GLU A 214 -8.17 18.69 -8.52
N LYS A 215 -8.68 19.42 -7.53
CA LYS A 215 -9.80 20.35 -7.73
C LYS A 215 -9.35 21.74 -8.19
N GLN A 216 -8.06 22.01 -8.06
CA GLN A 216 -7.37 23.20 -8.54
C GLN A 216 -6.00 22.82 -9.09
N ASP A 217 -5.42 23.66 -9.93
CA ASP A 217 -4.07 23.43 -10.45
C ASP A 217 -3.03 23.58 -9.33
N SER A 218 -2.60 22.45 -8.77
CA SER A 218 -1.48 22.37 -7.82
C SER A 218 -0.15 22.09 -8.54
N PHE A 219 -0.16 22.04 -9.88
CA PHE A 219 0.92 21.59 -10.76
C PHE A 219 1.41 20.16 -10.51
N MET A 220 0.82 19.38 -9.59
CA MET A 220 1.24 18.01 -9.34
C MET A 220 0.99 17.14 -10.58
N GLY A 221 -0.22 17.16 -11.15
CA GLY A 221 -0.56 16.37 -12.33
C GLY A 221 0.27 16.74 -13.56
N ALA A 222 0.53 18.04 -13.76
CA ALA A 222 1.40 18.54 -14.82
C ALA A 222 2.87 18.13 -14.61
N GLY A 223 3.38 18.24 -13.39
CA GLY A 223 4.73 17.85 -13.00
C GLY A 223 4.97 16.34 -13.15
N LEU A 224 4.06 15.52 -12.60
CA LEU A 224 4.08 14.06 -12.75
C LEU A 224 4.15 13.68 -14.23
N PHE A 225 3.26 14.21 -15.07
CA PHE A 225 3.29 13.93 -16.50
C PHE A 225 4.64 14.29 -17.14
N LYS A 226 5.12 15.52 -16.89
CA LYS A 226 6.34 16.05 -17.51
C LYS A 226 7.60 15.28 -17.12
N PHE A 227 7.74 14.91 -15.85
CA PHE A 227 8.97 14.35 -15.30
C PHE A 227 8.98 12.82 -15.22
N THR A 228 7.82 12.16 -15.21
CA THR A 228 7.74 10.69 -15.16
C THR A 228 7.36 10.05 -16.51
N LYS A 229 6.92 10.85 -17.48
CA LYS A 229 6.34 10.38 -18.76
C LYS A 229 5.14 9.43 -18.59
N ALA A 230 4.47 9.47 -17.44
CA ALA A 230 3.25 8.72 -17.19
C ALA A 230 2.19 9.02 -18.28
N LYS A 231 1.60 7.97 -18.87
CA LYS A 231 0.56 8.12 -19.90
C LYS A 231 -0.81 8.37 -19.25
N ARG A 232 -1.66 9.10 -19.95
CA ARG A 232 -3.08 9.29 -19.59
C ARG A 232 -3.91 8.18 -20.20
N ASP A 233 -4.88 7.67 -19.44
CA ASP A 233 -5.89 6.74 -19.96
C ASP A 233 -7.07 7.48 -20.62
N SER A 234 -8.08 6.72 -21.08
CA SER A 234 -9.28 7.25 -21.73
C SER A 234 -10.19 8.09 -20.83
N TYR A 235 -9.97 8.07 -19.52
CA TYR A 235 -10.67 8.91 -18.53
C TYR A 235 -9.84 10.15 -18.16
N GLY A 236 -8.66 10.32 -18.76
CA GLY A 236 -7.72 11.38 -18.43
C GLY A 236 -6.98 11.14 -17.11
N LEU A 237 -6.91 9.91 -16.62
CA LEU A 237 -6.19 9.59 -15.39
C LEU A 237 -4.72 9.32 -15.68
N LEU A 238 -3.85 9.84 -14.83
CA LEU A 238 -2.42 9.51 -14.82
C LEU A 238 -2.19 8.37 -13.81
N HIS A 239 -1.40 7.39 -14.23
CA HIS A 239 -1.00 6.26 -13.41
C HIS A 239 0.51 6.37 -13.15
N TYR A 240 0.90 6.39 -11.88
CA TYR A 240 2.30 6.42 -11.50
C TYR A 240 2.52 5.65 -10.20
N ARG A 241 3.25 4.52 -10.29
CA ARG A 241 3.38 3.55 -9.19
C ARG A 241 2.00 3.18 -8.63
N ASN A 242 1.82 3.25 -7.31
CA ASN A 242 0.56 3.01 -6.64
C ASN A 242 -0.40 4.21 -6.60
N LEU A 243 -0.13 5.30 -7.32
CA LEU A 243 -1.04 6.44 -7.41
C LEU A 243 -1.86 6.41 -8.70
N ILE A 244 -3.16 6.66 -8.59
CA ILE A 244 -4.03 7.02 -9.71
C ILE A 244 -4.55 8.43 -9.43
N ILE A 245 -4.25 9.35 -10.34
CA ILE A 245 -4.59 10.76 -10.18
C ILE A 245 -5.35 11.29 -11.39
N LYS A 246 -6.37 12.12 -11.13
CA LYS A 246 -7.02 12.97 -12.13
C LYS A 246 -6.50 14.40 -11.98
N PRO A 247 -5.65 14.86 -12.91
CA PRO A 247 -5.18 16.24 -12.92
C PRO A 247 -6.31 17.25 -13.07
N TYR A 248 -6.07 18.48 -12.64
CA TYR A 248 -6.97 19.58 -12.95
C TYR A 248 -6.85 19.95 -14.44
N TYR A 249 -7.97 19.85 -15.17
CA TYR A 249 -8.03 20.13 -16.61
C TYR A 249 -8.63 21.50 -16.94
N GLY A 250 -8.97 22.31 -15.92
CA GLY A 250 -9.79 23.51 -16.09
C GLY A 250 -11.27 23.23 -15.83
N ALA A 251 -11.99 24.25 -15.32
CA ALA A 251 -13.40 24.14 -14.92
C ALA A 251 -14.34 23.72 -16.08
N GLU A 252 -13.98 24.05 -17.32
CA GLU A 252 -14.80 23.81 -18.51
C GLU A 252 -14.62 22.41 -19.12
N VAL A 253 -13.60 21.65 -18.70
CA VAL A 253 -13.30 20.34 -19.29
C VAL A 253 -14.12 19.25 -18.62
N LYS A 254 -15.04 18.64 -19.38
CA LYS A 254 -15.84 17.49 -18.95
C LYS A 254 -15.28 16.20 -19.53
N LEU A 255 -14.71 15.37 -18.65
CA LEU A 255 -14.27 14.00 -18.98
C LEU A 255 -15.30 12.99 -18.49
N LYS A 256 -15.20 11.74 -18.97
CA LYS A 256 -16.01 10.63 -18.45
C LYS A 256 -15.75 10.44 -16.96
N ASP A 257 -16.81 10.08 -16.23
CA ASP A 257 -16.67 9.76 -14.81
C ASP A 257 -15.81 8.51 -14.62
N PRO A 258 -14.76 8.61 -13.79
CA PRO A 258 -13.86 7.49 -13.57
C PRO A 258 -14.53 6.47 -12.63
N PRO A 259 -14.29 5.15 -12.83
CA PRO A 259 -15.02 4.09 -12.13
C PRO A 259 -14.44 3.83 -10.71
N PHE A 260 -14.39 4.86 -9.87
CA PHE A 260 -13.93 4.76 -8.48
C PHE A 260 -15.07 5.08 -7.52
N HIS A 261 -15.05 4.43 -6.35
CA HIS A 261 -16.01 4.69 -5.27
C HIS A 261 -15.37 5.44 -4.11
N VAL A 262 -14.05 5.54 -4.05
CA VAL A 262 -13.33 6.34 -3.04
C VAL A 262 -12.64 7.49 -3.77
N HIS A 263 -13.04 8.71 -3.46
CA HIS A 263 -12.51 9.94 -4.03
C HIS A 263 -11.81 10.75 -2.95
N LEU A 264 -10.52 10.98 -3.15
CA LEU A 264 -9.72 11.94 -2.40
C LEU A 264 -9.66 13.23 -3.22
N MET A 265 -10.26 14.31 -2.72
CA MET A 265 -10.35 15.58 -3.43
C MET A 265 -9.33 16.57 -2.88
N ASP A 266 -8.26 16.84 -3.62
CA ASP A 266 -7.24 17.83 -3.24
C ASP A 266 -7.72 19.24 -3.62
N TRP A 267 -8.18 19.98 -2.61
CA TRP A 267 -8.61 21.38 -2.69
C TRP A 267 -7.47 22.35 -2.37
N GLY A 268 -6.21 21.91 -2.28
CA GLY A 268 -5.07 22.78 -2.01
C GLY A 268 -5.20 23.51 -0.67
N GLU A 269 -5.55 24.79 -0.71
CA GLU A 269 -5.82 25.64 0.48
C GLU A 269 -7.27 26.17 0.54
N ASN A 270 -8.14 25.77 -0.40
CA ASN A 270 -9.51 26.28 -0.53
C ASN A 270 -10.50 25.52 0.38
N LEU A 271 -10.33 25.67 1.70
CA LEU A 271 -11.14 24.99 2.70
C LEU A 271 -12.65 25.27 2.54
N SER A 272 -13.03 26.54 2.36
CA SER A 272 -14.45 26.88 2.28
C SER A 272 -15.16 26.21 1.09
N GLN A 273 -14.49 26.10 -0.07
CA GLN A 273 -15.06 25.38 -1.22
C GLN A 273 -15.14 23.88 -0.96
N ALA A 274 -14.12 23.30 -0.32
CA ALA A 274 -14.13 21.91 0.10
C ALA A 274 -15.33 21.59 0.99
N LEU A 275 -15.62 22.45 1.98
CA LEU A 275 -16.77 22.32 2.88
C LEU A 275 -18.10 22.49 2.16
N CYS A 276 -18.20 23.41 1.19
CA CYS A 276 -19.42 23.60 0.39
C CYS A 276 -19.83 22.37 -0.41
N MET A 277 -18.89 21.47 -0.72
CA MET A 277 -19.19 20.21 -1.42
C MET A 277 -19.77 19.13 -0.53
N ALA A 278 -19.86 19.39 0.79
CA ALA A 278 -20.38 18.45 1.78
C ALA A 278 -19.79 17.03 1.63
N PRO A 279 -18.45 16.88 1.62
CA PRO A 279 -17.82 15.57 1.56
C PRO A 279 -18.21 14.72 2.78
N ASP A 280 -18.02 13.41 2.69
CA ASP A 280 -18.23 12.51 3.83
C ASP A 280 -17.26 12.84 4.96
N ALA A 281 -16.04 13.29 4.62
CA ALA A 281 -15.06 13.74 5.60
C ALA A 281 -14.06 14.77 5.07
N VAL A 282 -13.38 15.45 6.01
CA VAL A 282 -12.34 16.45 5.72
C VAL A 282 -11.03 16.07 6.41
N ILE A 283 -9.92 16.14 5.67
CA ILE A 283 -8.58 16.13 6.22
C ILE A 283 -8.01 17.54 6.05
N LEU A 284 -7.84 18.23 7.18
CA LEU A 284 -7.20 19.54 7.24
C LEU A 284 -5.70 19.39 7.52
N VAL A 285 -4.86 19.84 6.60
CA VAL A 285 -3.40 19.83 6.74
C VAL A 285 -2.92 21.20 7.22
N CYS A 286 -2.47 21.26 8.47
CA CYS A 286 -2.01 22.49 9.10
C CYS A 286 -0.49 22.62 9.07
N ASP A 287 -0.01 23.83 8.81
CA ASP A 287 1.40 24.19 8.99
C ASP A 287 1.73 24.35 10.47
N ALA A 288 2.85 23.77 10.90
CA ALA A 288 3.29 23.78 12.29
C ALA A 288 4.06 25.05 12.73
N SER A 289 4.33 25.98 11.82
CA SER A 289 5.18 27.12 12.13
C SER A 289 4.47 28.09 13.06
N ILE A 290 5.19 28.63 14.05
CA ILE A 290 4.61 29.47 15.10
C ILE A 290 3.91 30.72 14.52
N TRP A 291 4.47 31.29 13.44
CA TRP A 291 3.89 32.45 12.75
C TRP A 291 2.65 32.14 11.89
N ASN A 292 2.32 30.86 11.65
CA ASN A 292 1.13 30.43 10.91
C ASN A 292 0.04 29.82 11.83
N GLN A 293 0.25 29.80 13.14
CA GLN A 293 -0.69 29.16 14.07
C GLN A 293 -2.07 29.79 14.08
N ILE A 294 -2.18 31.10 13.79
CA ILE A 294 -3.48 31.79 13.69
C ILE A 294 -4.29 31.21 12.51
N HIS A 295 -3.71 31.15 11.31
CA HIS A 295 -4.39 30.56 10.15
C HIS A 295 -4.75 29.08 10.36
N ALA A 296 -3.85 28.31 10.99
CA ALA A 296 -4.14 26.93 11.36
C ALA A 296 -5.32 26.84 12.36
N PHE A 297 -5.36 27.71 13.36
CA PHE A 297 -6.42 27.75 14.36
C PHE A 297 -7.77 28.13 13.74
N GLU A 298 -7.82 29.19 12.92
CA GLU A 298 -9.02 29.64 12.22
C GLU A 298 -9.58 28.57 11.27
N ALA A 299 -8.71 27.90 10.52
CA ALA A 299 -9.09 26.81 9.64
C ALA A 299 -9.68 25.62 10.42
N VAL A 300 -9.10 25.28 11.58
CA VAL A 300 -9.66 24.22 12.45
C VAL A 300 -11.03 24.63 12.99
N GLU A 301 -11.22 25.89 13.41
CA GLU A 301 -12.54 26.38 13.85
C GLU A 301 -13.58 26.35 12.73
N GLU A 302 -13.18 26.63 11.48
CA GLU A 302 -14.06 26.52 10.32
C GLU A 302 -14.49 25.07 10.06
N VAL A 303 -13.56 24.11 10.10
CA VAL A 303 -13.88 22.68 9.97
C VAL A 303 -14.82 22.21 11.09
N ILE A 304 -14.55 22.59 12.33
CA ILE A 304 -15.40 22.21 13.48
C ILE A 304 -16.83 22.73 13.29
N ARG A 305 -16.98 23.99 12.86
CA ARG A 305 -18.30 24.60 12.63
C ARG A 305 -19.07 23.94 11.50
N SER A 306 -18.40 23.30 10.54
CA SER A 306 -19.07 22.61 9.44
C SER A 306 -19.89 21.39 9.88
N GLY A 307 -19.52 20.77 11.01
CA GLY A 307 -20.14 19.53 11.49
C GLY A 307 -19.83 18.29 10.64
N ILE A 308 -18.95 18.41 9.63
CA ILE A 308 -18.48 17.30 8.80
C ILE A 308 -17.39 16.54 9.58
N PRO A 309 -17.40 15.19 9.59
CA PRO A 309 -16.31 14.38 10.16
C PRO A 309 -14.94 14.84 9.68
N TYR A 310 -13.97 14.94 10.59
CA TYR A 310 -12.66 15.50 10.22
C TYR A 310 -11.47 14.91 10.97
N ALA A 311 -10.30 15.04 10.34
CA ALA A 311 -9.01 14.90 10.99
C ALA A 311 -8.13 16.12 10.70
N VAL A 312 -7.36 16.55 11.69
CA VAL A 312 -6.39 17.64 11.57
C VAL A 312 -5.00 17.05 11.63
N ILE A 313 -4.22 17.26 10.57
CA ILE A 313 -2.84 16.79 10.45
C ILE A 313 -1.90 17.99 10.51
N TYR A 314 -1.10 18.08 11.55
CA TYR A 314 -0.01 19.05 11.60
C TYR A 314 1.22 18.49 10.91
N ASN A 315 1.59 19.11 9.79
CA ASN A 315 2.79 18.78 9.03
C ASN A 315 3.99 19.59 9.55
N HIS A 316 5.19 19.00 9.52
CA HIS A 316 6.44 19.61 10.02
C HIS A 316 6.44 19.99 11.52
N TRP A 317 5.65 19.31 12.35
CA TRP A 317 5.54 19.62 13.78
C TRP A 317 6.67 18.98 14.61
N ALA A 318 7.42 19.79 15.35
CA ALA A 318 8.44 19.29 16.28
C ALA A 318 7.79 18.75 17.57
N SER A 319 8.27 17.61 18.08
CA SER A 319 7.64 16.87 19.19
C SER A 319 7.52 17.63 20.52
N ASP A 320 8.31 18.69 20.68
CA ASP A 320 8.42 19.54 21.86
C ASP A 320 7.54 20.80 21.80
N LYS A 321 6.98 21.12 20.63
CA LYS A 321 6.12 22.30 20.43
C LYS A 321 4.68 22.05 20.86
N LYS A 322 4.08 23.02 21.56
CA LYS A 322 2.68 22.99 22.02
C LYS A 322 1.74 23.54 20.94
N THR A 323 0.62 22.86 20.73
CA THR A 323 -0.42 23.25 19.78
C THR A 323 -1.67 23.69 20.53
N CYS A 324 -2.25 24.82 20.13
CA CYS A 324 -3.55 25.25 20.65
C CYS A 324 -4.64 24.47 19.90
N ILE A 325 -5.47 23.73 20.64
CA ILE A 325 -6.64 23.03 20.09
C ILE A 325 -7.87 23.89 20.43
N PRO A 326 -8.76 24.19 19.46
CA PRO A 326 -9.99 24.93 19.74
C PRO A 326 -10.84 24.24 20.80
N LYS A 327 -11.53 25.05 21.62
CA LYS A 327 -12.32 24.55 22.74
C LYS A 327 -13.46 23.65 22.24
N GLY A 328 -13.55 22.44 22.80
CA GLY A 328 -14.59 21.47 22.45
C GLY A 328 -14.21 20.50 21.33
N ALA A 329 -13.03 20.67 20.71
CA ALA A 329 -12.52 19.70 19.76
C ALA A 329 -11.94 18.47 20.48
N GLN A 330 -12.21 17.27 19.95
CA GLN A 330 -11.69 16.03 20.52
C GLN A 330 -10.21 15.88 20.20
N ALA A 331 -9.34 15.66 21.19
CA ALA A 331 -7.90 15.51 20.92
C ALA A 331 -7.55 14.30 20.01
N SER A 332 -8.47 13.33 19.87
CA SER A 332 -8.29 12.12 19.05
C SER A 332 -8.16 12.39 17.55
N VAL A 333 -8.78 13.47 17.06
CA VAL A 333 -8.77 13.85 15.64
C VAL A 333 -7.53 14.65 15.22
N PHE A 334 -6.61 14.92 16.16
CA PHE A 334 -5.41 15.71 15.92
C PHE A 334 -4.16 14.82 15.82
N PHE A 335 -3.54 14.84 14.65
CA PHE A 335 -2.40 14.00 14.31
C PHE A 335 -1.18 14.84 13.95
N ARG A 336 -0.02 14.27 14.21
CA ARG A 336 1.25 14.73 13.70
C ARG A 336 1.69 13.84 12.54
N ALA A 337 1.92 14.44 11.38
CA ALA A 337 2.53 13.70 10.27
C ALA A 337 3.97 13.29 10.64
N PRO A 338 4.37 12.02 10.48
CA PRO A 338 5.78 11.66 10.51
C PRO A 338 6.52 12.33 9.35
N TYR A 339 7.85 12.41 9.42
CA TYR A 339 8.63 12.91 8.28
C TYR A 339 8.78 11.79 7.24
N PHE A 340 8.44 12.08 5.99
CA PHE A 340 8.65 11.17 4.87
C PHE A 340 8.91 11.96 3.58
N SER A 341 10.00 11.63 2.90
CA SER A 341 10.46 12.34 1.70
C SER A 341 9.79 11.85 0.42
N ASP A 342 9.43 10.57 0.34
CA ASP A 342 8.76 9.97 -0.82
C ASP A 342 7.29 9.65 -0.46
N PRO A 343 6.30 10.42 -0.93
CA PRO A 343 4.90 10.17 -0.63
C PRO A 343 4.34 8.98 -1.42
N PHE A 344 5.06 8.47 -2.43
CA PHE A 344 4.64 7.30 -3.21
C PHE A 344 4.99 5.97 -2.55
N THR A 345 5.64 6.02 -1.39
CA THR A 345 6.12 4.86 -0.65
C THR A 345 5.63 4.94 0.80
N VAL A 346 4.93 3.91 1.26
CA VAL A 346 4.37 3.85 2.62
C VAL A 346 5.11 2.78 3.40
N ASN A 347 5.92 3.21 4.38
CA ASN A 347 6.59 2.33 5.34
C ASN A 347 5.70 2.07 6.57
N ASN A 348 6.15 1.26 7.51
CA ASN A 348 5.36 0.86 8.69
C ASN A 348 4.90 2.04 9.57
N GLU A 349 5.72 3.10 9.68
CA GLU A 349 5.36 4.30 10.45
C GLU A 349 4.23 5.07 9.76
N LEU A 350 4.32 5.23 8.43
CA LEU A 350 3.28 5.85 7.62
C LEU A 350 2.00 5.02 7.57
N GLU A 351 2.12 3.70 7.48
CA GLU A 351 0.98 2.79 7.53
C GLU A 351 0.22 2.97 8.85
N THR A 352 0.93 3.02 9.98
CA THR A 352 0.34 3.27 11.29
C THR A 352 -0.32 4.66 11.36
N PHE A 353 0.33 5.68 10.79
CA PHE A 353 -0.18 7.04 10.76
C PHE A 353 -1.49 7.15 9.95
N TYR A 354 -1.49 6.68 8.70
CA TYR A 354 -2.68 6.76 7.85
C TYR A 354 -3.81 5.86 8.37
N GLN A 355 -3.51 4.68 8.91
CA GLN A 355 -4.51 3.84 9.57
C GLN A 355 -5.20 4.58 10.73
N ALA A 356 -4.43 5.29 11.56
CA ALA A 356 -4.99 6.04 12.67
C ALA A 356 -5.88 7.20 12.19
N VAL A 357 -5.47 7.92 11.14
CA VAL A 357 -6.26 8.99 10.52
C VAL A 357 -7.56 8.44 9.91
N THR A 358 -7.48 7.37 9.11
CA THR A 358 -8.66 6.79 8.45
C THR A 358 -9.65 6.21 9.44
N ASN A 359 -9.18 5.56 10.52
CA ASN A 359 -10.06 5.01 11.54
C ASN A 359 -10.87 6.10 12.24
N GLU A 360 -10.25 7.25 12.52
CA GLU A 360 -10.94 8.35 13.19
C GLU A 360 -12.03 8.94 12.29
N ILE A 361 -11.68 9.21 11.03
CA ILE A 361 -12.61 9.76 10.04
C ILE A 361 -13.79 8.80 9.80
N LEU A 362 -13.50 7.50 9.63
CA LEU A 362 -14.54 6.53 9.28
C LEU A 362 -15.44 6.18 10.48
N ALA A 363 -14.96 6.28 11.72
CA ALA A 363 -15.78 6.06 12.91
C ALA A 363 -16.95 7.05 13.01
N GLU A 364 -16.77 8.29 12.55
CA GLU A 364 -17.76 9.37 12.67
C GLU A 364 -18.76 9.44 11.48
N THR A 365 -18.46 8.79 10.35
CA THR A 365 -19.23 8.87 9.08
C THR A 365 -20.59 8.13 9.04
N ARG A 366 -21.41 8.21 10.10
CA ARG A 366 -22.75 7.57 10.21
C ARG A 366 -22.72 6.03 10.12
N GLY A 367 -22.37 5.41 11.25
CA GLY A 367 -22.76 4.03 11.55
C GLY A 367 -21.86 2.96 10.93
N GLY A 368 -20.57 2.98 11.25
CA GLY A 368 -19.71 1.78 11.28
C GLY A 368 -19.70 0.91 10.03
N LYS A 369 -19.76 1.49 8.82
CA LYS A 369 -19.85 0.72 7.57
C LYS A 369 -18.52 0.37 6.89
N TRP A 370 -17.40 0.75 7.50
CA TRP A 370 -16.09 0.48 6.95
C TRP A 370 -15.25 -0.24 8.00
N ASP A 371 -15.37 -1.57 8.04
CA ASP A 371 -14.45 -2.43 8.78
C ASP A 371 -13.09 -2.43 8.08
N LEU A 372 -12.33 -1.35 8.23
CA LEU A 372 -10.89 -1.40 8.00
C LEU A 372 -10.31 -2.38 9.04
N PRO A 373 -9.53 -3.40 8.64
CA PRO A 373 -8.93 -4.31 9.60
C PRO A 373 -8.13 -3.52 10.63
N VAL A 374 -8.62 -3.51 11.86
CA VAL A 374 -7.94 -2.91 13.01
C VAL A 374 -6.80 -3.85 13.38
N MET A 375 -5.67 -3.70 12.70
CA MET A 375 -4.45 -4.35 13.17
C MET A 375 -4.09 -3.73 14.53
N GLY A 376 -4.16 -4.54 15.58
CA GLY A 376 -3.83 -4.09 16.93
C GLY A 376 -2.34 -3.76 17.03
N TRP A 377 -2.00 -2.50 17.28
CA TRP A 377 -0.60 -2.07 17.42
C TRP A 377 -0.32 -1.30 18.71
N GLY A 378 0.95 -1.33 19.11
CA GLY A 378 1.43 -0.98 20.44
C GLY A 378 1.18 0.47 20.85
N LYS A 379 0.64 0.64 22.07
CA LYS A 379 0.30 1.93 22.74
C LYS A 379 1.40 3.02 22.70
N LYS A 380 2.66 2.68 22.39
CA LYS A 380 3.80 3.62 22.30
C LYS A 380 3.84 4.42 21.00
N VAL A 381 3.49 3.83 19.84
CA VAL A 381 3.54 4.53 18.54
C VAL A 381 2.39 5.52 18.43
N MET A 382 1.17 5.09 18.80
CA MET A 382 -0.02 5.95 18.85
C MET A 382 0.15 7.20 19.72
N LYS A 383 0.88 7.08 20.85
CA LYS A 383 1.20 8.23 21.72
C LYS A 383 2.12 9.28 21.07
N LYS A 384 2.93 8.90 20.06
CA LYS A 384 3.81 9.83 19.34
C LYS A 384 3.10 10.55 18.19
N LEU A 385 2.06 9.92 17.63
CA LEU A 385 1.30 10.44 16.50
C LEU A 385 0.18 11.40 16.94
N ARG A 386 -0.46 11.14 18.10
CA ARG A 386 -1.55 11.99 18.60
C ARG A 386 -1.02 13.22 19.33
N ILE A 387 -1.65 14.36 19.07
CA ILE A 387 -1.38 15.61 19.78
C ILE A 387 -2.13 15.60 21.11
N LYS A 388 -1.46 16.01 22.20
CA LYS A 388 -2.09 16.18 23.50
C LYS A 388 -2.47 17.64 23.70
N GLU A 389 -3.65 17.86 24.26
CA GLU A 389 -4.18 19.18 24.62
C GLU A 389 -3.26 19.90 25.64
N ARG A 390 -2.95 21.19 25.41
CA ARG A 390 -2.52 22.13 26.46
C ARG A 390 -2.43 23.60 26.00
N CYS A 391 -3.18 24.44 26.72
CA CYS A 391 -3.15 25.92 26.86
C CYS A 391 -3.74 26.78 25.73
N PHE A 392 -4.36 27.88 26.18
CA PHE A 392 -5.10 28.90 25.44
C PHE A 392 -4.19 30.08 25.05
N PRO A 393 -4.43 30.76 23.91
CA PRO A 393 -3.88 32.09 23.71
C PRO A 393 -4.46 33.02 24.78
N GLY A 394 -3.59 33.70 25.52
CA GLY A 394 -3.97 34.60 26.60
C GLY A 394 -4.93 35.67 26.11
N LYS A 395 -5.99 35.93 26.89
CA LYS A 395 -6.75 37.17 26.79
C LYS A 395 -5.79 38.32 27.10
N GLY A 396 -5.41 39.09 26.08
CA GLY A 396 -4.89 40.44 26.26
C GLY A 396 -6.02 41.36 26.71
#